data_AF-A0AAQ5ZJ58-F1
#
_entry.id   AF-A0AAQ5ZJ58-F1
#
_cell.length_a   1.000
_cell.length_b   1.000
_cell.length_c   1.000
_cell.angle_alpha   90.00
_cell.angle_beta   90.00
_cell.angle_gamma   90.00
#
_symmetry.space_group_name_H-M   'P 1'
#
loop_
_entity.id
_entity.type
_entity.pdbx_description
1 polymer ?
#
loop_
_entity_poly.entity_id
_entity_poly.type
_entity_poly.pdbx_seq_one_letter_code
_entity_poly.pdbx_strand_id
1 'polypeptide(L)'
;NRDTDWSSIHAFCDQLNNDLEGPQLATRLLAHKIQSPQEWEAMQALLVLETCMKNCGKRFHSEVGKFRFLNELIKVVSPKYLGSRSPEPVKKKVLELIYSWTLGLPEEAKISDAYQMLKKQGIIKQDPELPPDKLLSLPTPRPKNAIFEDEEKSKMLSRLLNSSHPEDLKAANKLIKEMVQEDQKRAEKVSKRVNAIQEVKESVSLLTQLLQDYDSVNRTPDRRRLLLCCQDLYQRCEKMRPTLFRLASDTEDNDEALAEILQANDSLTHVINLYKQQVKGEIVNGNSTLNLCDETDLSVCLSVPSPGSLLPVTVFDGHSLRVLFHFARDSPPCRPDVLVVIISMLSSAPVPVTNINFQTTAPKSMAVKLQPPSGTELPAFNPILPPAAVTQILLLANPDKEKVQLQYTLTFTMGDQEHSESGGLEQFPPPEKWGNL
;
A
#
# COMPACT_ATOMS: atom_id res chain seq x y z
N ASN A 1 62.40 5.50 -10.63
CA ASN A 1 60.99 5.57 -11.08
C ASN A 1 60.52 7.01 -10.99
N ARG A 2 60.38 7.70 -12.13
CA ARG A 2 59.76 9.04 -12.20
C ARG A 2 58.23 8.97 -12.33
N ASP A 3 57.69 7.80 -12.68
CA ASP A 3 56.26 7.56 -12.85
C ASP A 3 55.71 6.60 -11.79
N THR A 4 54.44 6.80 -11.42
CA THR A 4 53.70 5.97 -10.46
C THR A 4 53.44 4.59 -11.06
N ASP A 5 53.99 3.55 -10.44
CA ASP A 5 53.78 2.17 -10.87
C ASP A 5 52.51 1.58 -10.23
N TRP A 6 51.37 1.77 -10.90
CA TRP A 6 50.08 1.24 -10.46
C TRP A 6 50.08 -0.28 -10.30
N SER A 7 50.86 -1.02 -11.09
CA SER A 7 50.92 -2.48 -11.00
C SER A 7 51.52 -2.94 -9.66
N SER A 8 52.57 -2.27 -9.21
CA SER A 8 53.18 -2.50 -7.89
C SER A 8 52.26 -2.08 -6.74
N ILE A 9 51.49 -1.01 -6.89
CA ILE A 9 50.52 -0.56 -5.86
C ILE A 9 49.39 -1.57 -5.71
N HIS A 10 48.83 -2.08 -6.81
CA HIS A 10 47.81 -3.11 -6.77
C HIS A 10 48.35 -4.42 -6.19
N ALA A 11 49.54 -4.85 -6.59
CA ALA A 11 50.19 -6.02 -6.01
C ALA A 11 50.42 -5.89 -4.50
N PHE A 12 50.78 -4.69 -4.02
CA PHE A 12 50.88 -4.41 -2.59
C PHE A 12 49.54 -4.53 -1.86
N CYS A 13 48.45 -4.02 -2.45
CA CYS A 13 47.10 -4.17 -1.89
C CYS A 13 46.67 -5.65 -1.83
N ASP A 14 46.96 -6.42 -2.88
CA ASP A 14 46.63 -7.84 -2.95
C ASP A 14 47.40 -8.63 -1.88
N GLN A 15 48.69 -8.34 -1.72
CA GLN A 15 49.52 -8.96 -0.67
C GLN A 15 49.01 -8.61 0.74
N LEU A 16 48.62 -7.35 0.96
CA LEU A 16 48.05 -6.89 2.22
C LEU A 16 46.76 -7.66 2.57
N ASN A 17 45.90 -7.90 1.59
CA ASN A 17 44.63 -8.60 1.78
C ASN A 17 44.80 -10.11 2.01
N ASN A 18 45.80 -10.73 1.36
CA ASN A 18 46.05 -12.17 1.42
C ASN A 18 46.84 -12.61 2.67
N ASP A 19 47.58 -11.70 3.32
CA ASP A 19 48.35 -12.00 4.53
C ASP A 19 47.54 -11.70 5.82
N LEU A 20 47.68 -12.55 6.82
CA LEU A 20 47.04 -12.36 8.14
C LEU A 20 47.65 -11.17 8.88
N GLU A 21 48.99 -11.00 8.82
CA GLU A 21 49.72 -9.90 9.46
C GLU A 21 49.92 -8.69 8.53
N GLY A 22 49.48 -8.80 7.27
CA GLY A 22 49.63 -7.79 6.22
C GLY A 22 49.27 -6.37 6.66
N PRO A 23 48.07 -6.11 7.21
CA PRO A 23 47.66 -4.77 7.66
C PRO A 23 48.58 -4.12 8.71
N GLN A 24 49.08 -4.90 9.68
CA GLN A 24 49.96 -4.39 10.74
C GLN A 24 51.35 -4.06 10.20
N LEU A 25 51.87 -4.91 9.33
CA LEU A 25 53.16 -4.67 8.69
C LEU A 25 53.09 -3.49 7.72
N ALA A 26 52.03 -3.42 6.91
CA ALA A 26 51.81 -2.36 5.94
C ALA A 26 51.71 -0.98 6.60
N THR A 27 50.90 -0.83 7.66
CA THR A 27 50.81 0.44 8.40
C THR A 27 52.15 0.86 9.01
N ARG A 28 52.94 -0.08 9.52
CA ARG A 28 54.29 0.21 10.03
C ARG A 28 55.25 0.70 8.93
N LEU A 29 55.26 0.02 7.79
CA LEU A 29 56.13 0.38 6.65
C LEU A 29 55.71 1.72 6.02
N LEU A 30 54.40 1.91 5.82
CA LEU A 30 53.84 3.15 5.30
C LEU A 30 54.13 4.33 6.23
N ALA A 31 53.94 4.17 7.54
CA ALA A 31 54.25 5.24 8.50
C ALA A 31 55.70 5.70 8.40
N HIS A 32 56.65 4.77 8.28
CA HIS A 32 58.07 5.09 8.11
C HIS A 32 58.32 5.84 6.80
N LYS A 33 57.69 5.44 5.69
CA LYS A 33 57.86 6.08 4.37
C LYS A 33 57.19 7.45 4.27
N ILE A 34 56.04 7.65 4.92
CA ILE A 34 55.33 8.93 5.00
C ILE A 34 56.14 9.97 5.77
N GLN A 35 56.96 9.55 6.73
CA GLN A 35 57.87 10.42 7.48
C GLN A 35 59.18 10.74 6.73
N SER A 36 59.34 10.28 5.48
CA SER A 36 60.54 10.55 4.71
C SER A 36 60.76 12.06 4.55
N PRO A 37 62.01 12.56 4.71
CA PRO A 37 62.34 13.95 4.40
C PRO A 37 62.25 14.25 2.90
N GLN A 38 62.23 13.22 2.04
CA GLN A 38 62.08 13.38 0.60
C GLN A 38 60.59 13.50 0.25
N GLU A 39 60.19 14.67 -0.25
CA GLU A 39 58.79 14.96 -0.61
C GLU A 39 58.20 13.89 -1.55
N TRP A 40 58.95 13.51 -2.60
CA TRP A 40 58.50 12.51 -3.56
C TRP A 40 58.19 11.15 -2.91
N GLU A 41 59.08 10.67 -2.04
CA GLU A 41 58.91 9.38 -1.37
C GLU A 41 57.71 9.41 -0.42
N ALA A 42 57.55 10.49 0.35
CA ALA A 42 56.42 10.67 1.25
C ALA A 42 55.09 10.78 0.48
N MET A 43 55.07 11.50 -0.64
CA MET A 43 53.87 11.64 -1.49
C MET A 43 53.47 10.30 -2.13
N GLN A 44 54.44 9.50 -2.58
CA GLN A 44 54.15 8.15 -3.11
C GLN A 44 53.63 7.22 -2.01
N ALA A 45 54.18 7.29 -0.80
CA ALA A 45 53.67 6.51 0.34
C ALA A 45 52.23 6.92 0.72
N LEU A 46 51.89 8.22 0.66
CA LEU A 46 50.53 8.71 0.88
C LEU A 46 49.56 8.26 -0.23
N LEU A 47 50.02 8.16 -1.47
CA LEU A 47 49.22 7.62 -2.57
C LEU A 47 48.94 6.12 -2.39
N VAL A 48 49.95 5.34 -1.98
CA VAL A 48 49.76 3.92 -1.64
C VAL A 48 48.78 3.78 -0.49
N LEU A 49 48.91 4.59 0.56
CA LEU A 49 47.99 4.60 1.69
C LEU A 49 46.56 4.90 1.24
N GLU A 50 46.35 5.94 0.43
CA GLU A 50 45.03 6.28 -0.12
C GLU A 50 44.44 5.11 -0.92
N THR A 51 45.26 4.47 -1.76
CA THR A 51 44.83 3.32 -2.57
C THR A 51 44.48 2.12 -1.71
N CYS A 52 45.27 1.83 -0.66
CA CYS A 52 44.99 0.77 0.29
C CYS A 52 43.69 1.04 1.07
N MET A 53 43.45 2.29 1.47
CA MET A 53 42.20 2.69 2.14
C MET A 53 40.97 2.50 1.25
N LYS A 54 41.10 2.59 -0.08
CA LYS A 54 40.00 2.33 -1.03
C LYS A 54 39.80 0.83 -1.30
N ASN A 55 40.88 0.05 -1.36
CA ASN A 55 40.83 -1.33 -1.87
C ASN A 55 40.92 -2.45 -0.82
N CYS A 56 41.35 -2.17 0.42
CA CYS A 56 41.67 -3.22 1.42
C CYS A 56 40.59 -3.42 2.51
N GLY A 57 39.55 -2.60 2.52
CA GLY A 57 38.38 -2.76 3.40
C GLY A 57 38.67 -2.70 4.91
N LYS A 58 37.71 -3.21 5.71
CA LYS A 58 37.66 -3.00 7.18
C LYS A 58 38.91 -3.44 7.93
N ARG A 59 39.54 -4.56 7.55
CA ARG A 59 40.76 -5.07 8.23
C ARG A 59 41.89 -4.04 8.22
N PHE A 60 42.09 -3.35 7.10
CA PHE A 60 43.09 -2.29 7.00
C PHE A 60 42.63 -1.00 7.69
N HIS A 61 41.34 -0.64 7.54
CA HIS A 61 40.76 0.54 8.19
C HIS A 61 40.94 0.50 9.72
N SER A 62 40.70 -0.65 10.35
CA SER A 62 40.85 -0.80 11.80
C SER A 62 42.30 -0.75 12.29
N GLU A 63 43.29 -1.07 11.46
CA GLU A 63 44.70 -0.82 11.81
C GLU A 63 45.05 0.67 11.69
N VAL A 64 44.57 1.34 10.63
CA VAL A 64 44.77 2.79 10.42
C VAL A 64 44.08 3.62 11.51
N GLY A 65 42.91 3.19 11.99
CA GLY A 65 42.15 3.84 13.07
C GLY A 65 42.80 3.74 14.46
N LYS A 66 43.84 2.92 14.65
CA LYS A 66 44.55 2.85 15.94
C LYS A 66 45.41 4.09 16.16
N PHE A 67 45.42 4.59 17.40
CA PHE A 67 46.30 5.68 17.82
C PHE A 67 47.78 5.44 17.48
N ARG A 68 48.23 4.19 17.46
CA ARG A 68 49.60 3.85 17.06
C ARG A 68 49.94 4.40 15.67
N PHE A 69 49.07 4.21 14.67
CA PHE A 69 49.31 4.71 13.32
C PHE A 69 48.96 6.20 13.20
N LEU A 70 47.83 6.64 13.79
CA LEU A 70 47.43 8.05 13.78
C LEU A 70 48.50 8.97 14.38
N ASN A 71 49.18 8.54 15.44
CA ASN A 71 50.28 9.28 16.05
C ASN A 71 51.46 9.47 15.09
N GLU A 72 51.73 8.51 14.21
CA GLU A 72 52.77 8.65 13.19
C GLU A 72 52.40 9.72 12.15
N LEU A 73 51.12 9.86 11.81
CA LEU A 73 50.65 10.95 10.94
C LEU A 73 50.64 12.30 11.67
N ILE A 74 50.23 12.33 12.94
CA ILE A 74 50.25 13.53 13.79
C ILE A 74 51.67 14.08 13.89
N LYS A 75 52.70 13.22 14.02
CA LYS A 75 54.11 13.65 14.04
C LYS A 75 54.51 14.43 12.78
N VAL A 76 53.99 14.06 11.61
CA VAL A 76 54.29 14.69 10.32
C VAL A 76 53.68 16.09 10.21
N VAL A 77 52.50 16.32 10.79
CA VAL A 77 51.81 17.61 10.68
C VAL A 77 52.06 18.55 11.87
N SER A 78 52.39 18.00 13.04
CA SER A 78 52.55 18.78 14.26
C SER A 78 53.92 19.47 14.32
N PRO A 79 53.98 20.81 14.51
CA PRO A 79 55.24 21.54 14.67
C PRO A 79 56.09 21.09 15.86
N LYS A 80 55.47 20.45 16.86
CA LYS A 80 56.17 19.87 18.03
C LYS A 80 57.07 18.68 17.69
N TYR A 81 56.89 18.10 16.50
CA TYR A 81 57.61 16.91 16.05
C TYR A 81 58.29 17.18 14.69
N LEU A 82 57.83 16.52 13.62
CA LEU A 82 58.41 16.65 12.28
C LEU A 82 57.76 17.77 11.45
N GLY A 83 56.64 18.35 11.88
CA GLY A 83 55.87 19.32 11.07
C GLY A 83 56.60 20.59 10.65
N SER A 84 57.65 21.00 11.37
CA SER A 84 58.50 22.12 10.94
C SER A 84 59.50 21.75 9.84
N ARG A 85 59.80 20.46 9.67
CA ARG A 85 60.75 19.93 8.66
C ARG A 85 60.06 19.22 7.51
N SER A 86 58.82 18.76 7.70
CA SER A 86 58.03 18.07 6.68
C SER A 86 57.60 19.04 5.57
N PRO A 87 57.71 18.64 4.29
CA PRO A 87 57.26 19.46 3.16
C PRO A 87 55.78 19.86 3.27
N GLU A 88 55.45 21.08 2.87
CA GLU A 88 54.07 21.60 2.93
C GLU A 88 53.05 20.74 2.15
N PRO A 89 53.36 20.24 0.93
CA PRO A 89 52.44 19.36 0.19
C PRO A 89 52.11 18.06 0.93
N VAL A 90 53.09 17.49 1.63
CA VAL A 90 52.93 16.26 2.42
C VAL A 90 52.00 16.52 3.61
N LYS A 91 52.22 17.62 4.35
CA LYS A 91 51.36 18.00 5.48
C LYS A 91 49.92 18.23 5.04
N LYS A 92 49.73 18.98 3.96
CA LYS A 92 48.39 19.23 3.39
C LYS A 92 47.70 17.92 3.02
N LYS A 93 48.40 17.00 2.34
CA LYS A 93 47.84 15.72 1.92
C LYS A 93 47.49 14.81 3.11
N VAL A 94 48.31 14.79 4.16
CA VAL A 94 47.99 14.06 5.41
C VAL A 94 46.71 14.60 6.04
N LEU A 95 46.55 15.92 6.13
CA LEU A 95 45.34 16.54 6.69
C LEU A 95 44.09 16.26 5.83
N GLU A 96 44.22 16.29 4.50
CA GLU A 96 43.14 15.90 3.58
C GLU A 96 42.69 14.45 3.81
N LEU A 97 43.64 13.52 3.99
CA LEU A 97 43.34 12.11 4.24
C LEU A 97 42.67 11.89 5.60
N ILE A 98 43.20 12.47 6.67
CA ILE A 98 42.59 12.34 8.01
C ILE A 98 41.16 12.89 7.98
N TYR A 99 40.95 14.06 7.34
CA TYR A 99 39.63 14.65 7.21
C TYR A 99 38.68 13.75 6.40
N SER A 100 39.11 13.22 5.25
CA SER A 100 38.26 12.33 4.45
C SER A 100 37.87 11.06 5.20
N TRP A 101 38.74 10.56 6.07
CA TRP A 101 38.44 9.41 6.92
C TRP A 101 37.45 9.75 8.05
N THR A 102 37.45 10.98 8.59
CA THR A 102 36.40 11.38 9.56
C THR A 102 35.00 11.31 8.96
N LEU A 103 34.87 11.53 7.65
CA LEU A 103 33.61 11.45 6.92
C LEU A 103 33.30 10.02 6.46
N GLY A 104 34.31 9.31 5.96
CA GLY A 104 34.14 7.98 5.37
C GLY A 104 34.17 6.82 6.37
N LEU A 105 34.66 7.02 7.60
CA LEU A 105 34.79 5.98 8.63
C LEU A 105 34.24 6.45 9.98
N PRO A 106 32.93 6.72 10.09
CA PRO A 106 32.32 7.20 11.34
C PRO A 106 32.41 6.18 12.48
N GLU A 107 32.60 4.88 12.18
CA GLU A 107 32.79 3.80 13.17
C GLU A 107 34.12 3.95 13.95
N GLU A 108 35.14 4.61 13.37
CA GLU A 108 36.49 4.73 13.94
C GLU A 108 36.67 6.05 14.72
N ALA A 109 36.07 6.15 15.91
CA ALA A 109 36.02 7.37 16.74
C ALA A 109 37.38 8.05 16.95
N LYS A 110 38.46 7.26 17.05
CA LYS A 110 39.84 7.75 17.27
C LYS A 110 40.35 8.65 16.15
N ILE A 111 39.88 8.44 14.91
CA ILE A 111 40.25 9.28 13.77
C ILE A 111 39.64 10.68 13.95
N SER A 112 38.38 10.75 14.37
CA SER A 112 37.70 12.01 14.68
C SER A 112 38.38 12.72 15.85
N ASP A 113 38.70 12.01 16.93
CA ASP A 113 39.40 12.58 18.09
C ASP A 113 40.76 13.18 17.71
N ALA A 114 41.53 12.47 16.88
CA ALA A 114 42.82 12.95 16.39
C ALA A 114 42.66 14.22 15.53
N TYR A 115 41.65 14.28 14.66
CA TYR A 115 41.37 15.44 13.84
C TYR A 115 40.94 16.66 14.68
N GLN A 116 40.00 16.45 15.61
CA GLN A 116 39.53 17.51 16.51
C GLN A 116 40.66 18.01 17.43
N MET A 117 41.55 17.14 17.88
CA MET A 117 42.74 17.53 18.62
C MET A 117 43.65 18.46 17.79
N LEU A 118 43.92 18.13 16.52
CA LEU A 118 44.73 18.96 15.63
C LEU A 118 44.08 20.33 15.36
N LYS A 119 42.74 20.37 15.23
CA LYS A 119 41.96 21.60 15.10
C LYS A 119 42.04 22.46 16.36
N LYS A 120 41.86 21.86 17.54
CA LYS A 120 41.98 22.54 18.84
C LYS A 120 43.38 23.10 19.10
N GLN A 121 44.43 22.46 18.57
CA GLN A 121 45.81 22.94 18.65
C GLN A 121 46.14 24.04 17.64
N GLY A 122 45.19 24.45 16.79
CA GLY A 122 45.40 25.47 15.77
C GLY A 122 46.28 25.02 14.59
N ILE A 123 46.55 23.73 14.47
CA ILE A 123 47.29 23.14 13.34
C ILE A 123 46.39 23.14 12.10
N ILE A 124 45.09 22.88 12.28
CA ILE A 124 44.07 22.97 11.24
C ILE A 124 43.29 24.26 11.45
N LYS A 125 43.48 25.22 10.54
CA LYS A 125 42.80 26.54 10.60
C LYS A 125 41.46 26.53 9.86
N GLN A 126 41.37 25.78 8.77
CA GLN A 126 40.17 25.61 7.95
C GLN A 126 40.09 24.16 7.48
N ASP A 127 38.88 23.64 7.39
CA ASP A 127 38.64 22.27 6.95
C ASP A 127 38.95 22.18 5.43
N PRO A 128 39.65 21.15 4.94
CA PRO A 128 39.98 21.03 3.52
C PRO A 128 38.73 20.88 2.64
N GLU A 129 38.67 21.61 1.52
CA GLU A 129 37.65 21.37 0.49
C GLU A 129 37.94 20.03 -0.22
N LEU A 130 37.11 19.01 0.06
CA LEU A 130 37.20 17.70 -0.58
C LEU A 130 36.23 17.61 -1.77
N PRO A 131 36.71 17.34 -3.00
CA PRO A 131 35.85 16.96 -4.11
C PRO A 131 35.05 15.69 -3.80
N PRO A 132 33.85 15.51 -4.38
CA PRO A 132 33.00 14.32 -4.15
C PRO A 132 33.74 13.00 -4.43
N ASP A 133 34.61 12.96 -5.44
CA ASP A 133 35.41 11.78 -5.83
C ASP A 133 36.55 11.42 -4.87
N LYS A 134 36.89 12.30 -3.91
CA LYS A 134 37.94 12.05 -2.90
C LYS A 134 37.39 11.54 -1.57
N LEU A 135 36.07 11.49 -1.40
CA LEU A 135 35.49 10.78 -0.27
C LEU A 135 35.80 9.29 -0.44
N LEU A 136 36.09 8.58 0.65
CA LEU A 136 36.09 7.12 0.60
C LEU A 136 34.72 6.74 0.02
N SER A 137 34.70 6.22 -1.19
CA SER A 137 33.53 5.59 -1.76
C SER A 137 33.31 4.34 -0.94
N LEU A 138 32.69 4.53 0.23
CA LEU A 138 31.94 3.46 0.85
C LEU A 138 31.09 2.92 -0.31
N PRO A 139 31.17 1.61 -0.62
CA PRO A 139 30.14 0.99 -1.42
C PRO A 139 28.84 1.49 -0.83
N THR A 140 27.97 2.06 -1.68
CA THR A 140 26.62 2.45 -1.27
C THR A 140 26.15 1.40 -0.30
N PRO A 141 25.83 1.76 0.97
CA PRO A 141 25.38 0.75 1.92
C PRO A 141 24.33 -0.02 1.16
N ARG A 142 24.59 -1.32 0.93
CA ARG A 142 23.64 -2.17 0.20
C ARG A 142 22.30 -1.82 0.81
N PRO A 143 21.28 -1.48 -0.02
CA PRO A 143 19.98 -1.02 0.48
C PRO A 143 19.68 -1.88 1.68
N LYS A 144 19.51 -1.25 2.85
CA LYS A 144 19.43 -1.95 4.14
C LYS A 144 18.36 -3.03 3.98
N ASN A 145 18.77 -4.22 3.57
CA ASN A 145 17.92 -5.36 3.63
C ASN A 145 17.76 -5.55 5.14
N ALA A 146 16.52 -5.62 5.60
CA ALA A 146 16.13 -5.91 6.98
C ALA A 146 16.57 -7.33 7.41
N ILE A 147 17.80 -7.71 7.12
CA ILE A 147 18.42 -9.02 7.37
C ILE A 147 19.04 -9.04 8.78
N PHE A 148 19.36 -7.87 9.35
CA PHE A 148 19.92 -7.73 10.69
C PHE A 148 18.97 -7.04 11.66
N GLU A 149 17.72 -7.46 11.71
CA GLU A 149 16.88 -7.14 12.88
C GLU A 149 17.40 -7.85 14.13
N ASP A 150 18.03 -9.02 13.96
CA ASP A 150 18.67 -9.75 15.04
C ASP A 150 20.15 -9.35 15.17
N GLU A 151 20.36 -8.16 15.75
CA GLU A 151 21.69 -7.62 16.07
C GLU A 151 22.54 -8.61 16.89
N GLU A 152 21.89 -9.51 17.64
CA GLU A 152 22.53 -10.58 18.41
C GLU A 152 23.11 -11.67 17.52
N LYS A 153 22.36 -12.17 16.52
CA LYS A 153 22.88 -13.15 15.54
C LYS A 153 24.04 -12.58 14.73
N SER A 154 24.00 -11.29 14.36
CA SER A 154 25.11 -10.62 13.68
C SER A 154 26.40 -10.59 14.52
N LYS A 155 26.26 -10.20 15.79
CA LYS A 155 27.36 -10.14 16.75
C LYS A 155 27.89 -11.54 17.07
N MET A 156 27.02 -12.54 17.21
CA MET A 156 27.39 -13.93 17.43
C MET A 156 28.16 -14.50 16.23
N LEU A 157 27.66 -14.31 15.00
CA LEU A 157 28.36 -14.76 13.80
C LEU A 157 29.76 -14.12 13.69
N SER A 158 29.86 -12.82 13.96
CA SER A 158 31.13 -12.09 13.96
C SER A 158 32.12 -12.63 15.00
N ARG A 159 31.64 -13.01 16.20
CA ARG A 159 32.48 -13.65 17.23
C ARG A 159 32.96 -15.03 16.79
N LEU A 160 32.07 -15.85 16.22
CA LEU A 160 32.40 -17.21 15.78
C LEU A 160 33.41 -17.21 14.62
N LEU A 161 33.27 -16.29 13.66
CA LEU A 161 34.19 -16.15 12.54
C LEU A 161 35.57 -15.62 12.95
N ASN A 162 35.66 -14.83 14.02
CA ASN A 162 36.92 -14.32 14.55
C ASN A 162 37.60 -15.30 15.53
N SER A 163 36.96 -16.42 15.86
CA SER A 163 37.55 -17.45 16.72
C SER A 163 38.56 -18.30 15.96
N SER A 164 39.62 -18.70 16.65
CA SER A 164 40.65 -19.61 16.13
C SER A 164 40.29 -21.09 16.32
N HIS A 165 39.17 -21.38 17.00
CA HIS A 165 38.76 -22.75 17.29
C HIS A 165 37.96 -23.38 16.14
N PRO A 166 38.28 -24.62 15.73
CA PRO A 166 37.60 -25.28 14.61
C PRO A 166 36.11 -25.55 14.86
N GLU A 167 35.69 -25.72 16.10
CA GLU A 167 34.27 -25.92 16.45
C GLU A 167 33.45 -24.63 16.28
N ASP A 168 34.02 -23.48 16.62
CA ASP A 168 33.37 -22.18 16.43
C ASP A 168 33.20 -21.84 14.95
N LEU A 169 34.19 -22.19 14.12
CA LEU A 169 34.10 -22.06 12.67
C LEU A 169 33.03 -22.99 12.06
N LYS A 170 32.88 -24.21 12.58
CA LYS A 170 31.77 -25.10 12.18
C LYS A 170 30.42 -24.51 12.59
N ALA A 171 30.30 -23.94 13.79
CA ALA A 171 29.09 -23.27 14.26
C ALA A 171 28.77 -22.03 13.39
N ALA A 172 29.77 -21.24 13.01
CA ALA A 172 29.62 -20.12 12.09
C ALA A 172 29.06 -20.56 10.73
N ASN A 173 29.63 -21.62 10.13
CA ASN A 173 29.18 -22.14 8.85
C ASN A 173 27.73 -22.66 8.90
N LYS A 174 27.33 -23.29 10.01
CA LYS A 174 25.95 -23.71 10.24
C LYS A 174 25.00 -22.50 10.34
N LEU A 175 25.39 -21.48 11.11
CA LEU A 175 24.63 -20.24 11.28
C LEU A 175 24.48 -19.48 9.96
N ILE A 176 25.54 -19.40 9.15
CA ILE A 176 25.50 -18.83 7.79
C ILE A 176 24.48 -19.57 6.93
N LYS A 177 24.48 -20.90 6.96
CA LYS A 177 23.53 -21.70 6.16
C LYS A 177 22.08 -21.44 6.56
N GLU A 178 21.80 -21.36 7.85
CA GLU A 178 20.46 -21.05 8.37
C GLU A 178 20.04 -19.62 7.99
N MET A 179 20.91 -18.64 8.17
CA MET A 179 20.66 -17.24 7.80
C MET A 179 20.39 -17.08 6.29
N VAL A 180 21.15 -17.76 5.43
CA VAL A 180 20.95 -17.72 3.97
C VAL A 180 19.61 -18.34 3.58
N GLN A 181 19.21 -19.44 4.22
CA GLN A 181 17.90 -20.06 3.95
C GLN A 181 16.73 -19.19 4.42
N GLU A 182 16.87 -18.56 5.59
CA GLU A 182 15.88 -17.62 6.11
C GLU A 182 15.77 -16.38 5.21
N ASP A 183 16.90 -15.84 4.75
CA ASP A 183 16.94 -14.70 3.84
C ASP A 183 16.33 -15.03 2.48
N GLN A 184 16.64 -16.19 1.92
CA GLN A 184 16.01 -16.65 0.68
C GLN A 184 14.48 -16.73 0.81
N LYS A 185 13.97 -17.28 1.93
CA LYS A 185 12.52 -17.33 2.21
C LYS A 185 11.92 -15.93 2.38
N ARG A 186 12.62 -15.03 3.08
CA ARG A 186 12.19 -13.64 3.28
C ARG A 186 12.16 -12.89 1.94
N ALA A 187 13.20 -13.02 1.13
CA ALA A 187 13.29 -12.41 -0.19
C ALA A 187 12.19 -12.92 -1.13
N GLU A 188 11.87 -14.22 -1.10
CA GLU A 188 10.74 -14.78 -1.85
C GLU A 188 9.39 -14.23 -1.37
N LYS A 189 9.17 -14.11 -0.05
CA LYS A 189 7.96 -13.47 0.50
C LYS A 189 7.85 -12.01 0.03
N VAL A 190 8.92 -11.22 0.16
CA VAL A 190 8.96 -9.81 -0.27
C VAL A 190 8.73 -9.71 -1.77
N SER A 191 9.38 -10.53 -2.58
CA SER A 191 9.19 -10.52 -4.04
C SER A 191 7.76 -10.84 -4.43
N LYS A 192 7.15 -11.88 -3.82
CA LYS A 192 5.72 -12.20 -4.05
C LYS A 192 4.81 -11.04 -3.67
N ARG A 193 5.04 -10.40 -2.52
CA ARG A 193 4.26 -9.24 -2.07
C ARG A 193 4.39 -8.07 -3.04
N VAL A 194 5.61 -7.67 -3.37
CA VAL A 194 5.89 -6.54 -4.26
C VAL A 194 5.28 -6.77 -5.64
N ASN A 195 5.44 -7.97 -6.21
CA ASN A 195 4.87 -8.29 -7.53
C ASN A 195 3.34 -8.24 -7.50
N ALA A 196 2.70 -8.80 -6.47
CA ALA A 196 1.24 -8.78 -6.34
C ALA A 196 0.71 -7.35 -6.18
N ILE A 197 1.33 -6.53 -5.32
CA ILE A 197 0.95 -5.12 -5.13
C ILE A 197 1.16 -4.32 -6.42
N GLN A 198 2.25 -4.57 -7.14
CA GLN A 198 2.54 -3.89 -8.40
C GLN A 198 1.49 -4.24 -9.47
N GLU A 199 1.13 -5.52 -9.60
CA GLU A 199 0.07 -5.96 -10.52
C GLU A 199 -1.29 -5.32 -10.19
N VAL A 200 -1.59 -5.16 -8.89
CA VAL A 200 -2.80 -4.46 -8.42
C VAL A 200 -2.75 -3.00 -8.82
N LYS A 201 -1.63 -2.30 -8.55
CA LYS A 201 -1.46 -0.88 -8.90
C LYS A 201 -1.62 -0.64 -10.40
N GLU A 202 -1.03 -1.49 -11.23
CA GLU A 202 -1.17 -1.42 -12.69
C GLU A 202 -2.61 -1.65 -13.14
N SER A 203 -3.26 -2.69 -12.63
CA SER A 203 -4.65 -3.02 -12.99
C SER A 203 -5.62 -1.94 -12.53
N VAL A 204 -5.43 -1.38 -11.33
CA VAL A 204 -6.21 -0.26 -10.79
C VAL A 204 -6.04 0.99 -11.64
N SER A 205 -4.80 1.33 -12.00
CA SER A 205 -4.50 2.51 -12.82
C SER A 205 -5.16 2.41 -14.21
N LEU A 206 -4.97 1.26 -14.90
CA LEU A 206 -5.55 1.02 -16.21
C LEU A 206 -7.08 1.05 -16.19
N LEU A 207 -7.71 0.37 -15.22
CA LEU A 207 -9.17 0.37 -15.11
C LEU A 207 -9.70 1.76 -14.80
N THR A 208 -9.04 2.52 -13.92
CA THR A 208 -9.39 3.92 -13.62
C THR A 208 -9.33 4.78 -14.87
N GLN A 209 -8.29 4.65 -15.70
CA GLN A 209 -8.15 5.40 -16.94
C GLN A 209 -9.27 5.05 -17.95
N LEU A 210 -9.54 3.76 -18.15
CA LEU A 210 -10.61 3.34 -19.08
C LEU A 210 -12.00 3.78 -18.60
N LEU A 211 -12.22 3.85 -17.29
CA LEU A 211 -13.45 4.38 -16.70
C LEU A 211 -13.60 5.91 -16.89
N GLN A 212 -12.50 6.66 -16.82
CA GLN A 212 -12.52 8.10 -17.15
C GLN A 212 -12.83 8.34 -18.64
N ASP A 213 -12.23 7.54 -19.52
CA ASP A 213 -12.50 7.61 -20.95
C ASP A 213 -13.95 7.22 -21.26
N TYR A 214 -14.52 6.27 -20.51
CA TYR A 214 -15.92 5.87 -20.62
C TYR A 214 -16.90 7.03 -20.33
N ASP A 215 -16.64 7.85 -19.32
CA ASP A 215 -17.46 9.03 -18.99
C ASP A 215 -17.40 10.13 -20.07
N SER A 216 -16.29 10.24 -20.81
CA SER A 216 -16.08 11.30 -21.80
C SER A 216 -16.61 10.99 -23.21
N VAL A 217 -16.79 9.70 -23.56
CA VAL A 217 -17.04 9.25 -24.94
C VAL A 217 -18.49 8.79 -25.12
N ASN A 218 -19.41 9.74 -25.18
CA ASN A 218 -20.84 9.43 -25.37
C ASN A 218 -21.24 9.14 -26.84
N ARG A 219 -20.32 9.19 -27.82
CA ARG A 219 -20.66 9.15 -29.27
C ARG A 219 -19.62 8.49 -30.21
N THR A 220 -18.94 7.41 -29.84
CA THR A 220 -18.08 6.67 -30.81
C THR A 220 -18.49 5.21 -31.00
N PRO A 221 -18.27 4.63 -32.20
CA PRO A 221 -18.51 3.21 -32.47
C PRO A 221 -17.60 2.26 -31.66
N ASP A 222 -16.61 2.78 -30.92
CA ASP A 222 -15.68 2.01 -30.07
C ASP A 222 -16.20 1.75 -28.64
N ARG A 223 -17.36 2.28 -28.24
CA ARG A 223 -17.91 2.12 -26.88
C ARG A 223 -18.07 0.66 -26.47
N ARG A 224 -18.47 -0.23 -27.39
CA ARG A 224 -18.61 -1.67 -27.12
C ARG A 224 -17.25 -2.35 -26.85
N ARG A 225 -16.20 -1.93 -27.55
CA ARG A 225 -14.84 -2.44 -27.35
C ARG A 225 -14.24 -1.96 -26.04
N LEU A 226 -14.49 -0.69 -25.68
CA LEU A 226 -14.11 -0.11 -24.40
C LEU A 226 -14.79 -0.87 -23.24
N LEU A 227 -16.10 -1.14 -23.35
CA LEU A 227 -16.87 -1.88 -22.35
C LEU A 227 -16.31 -3.29 -22.08
N LEU A 228 -15.97 -4.02 -23.14
CA LEU A 228 -15.34 -5.35 -23.05
C LEU A 228 -13.98 -5.26 -22.35
N CYS A 229 -13.16 -4.27 -22.69
CA CYS A 229 -11.87 -4.05 -22.05
C CYS A 229 -12.00 -3.74 -20.54
N CYS A 230 -12.96 -2.89 -20.18
CA CYS A 230 -13.27 -2.60 -18.78
C CYS A 230 -13.78 -3.86 -18.04
N GLN A 231 -14.59 -4.69 -18.68
CA GLN A 231 -15.09 -5.94 -18.11
C GLN A 231 -13.97 -6.96 -17.86
N ASP A 232 -13.05 -7.13 -18.80
CA ASP A 232 -11.92 -8.05 -18.67
C ASP A 232 -10.98 -7.60 -17.53
N LEU A 233 -10.67 -6.31 -17.46
CA LEU A 233 -9.87 -5.73 -16.37
C LEU A 233 -10.58 -5.83 -15.01
N TYR A 234 -11.89 -5.58 -14.96
CA TYR A 234 -12.69 -5.78 -13.76
C TYR A 234 -12.63 -7.23 -13.26
N GLN A 235 -12.78 -8.22 -14.14
CA GLN A 235 -12.67 -9.62 -13.78
C GLN A 235 -11.28 -9.98 -13.27
N ARG A 236 -10.22 -9.38 -13.85
CA ARG A 236 -8.85 -9.53 -13.35
C ARG A 236 -8.74 -8.96 -11.93
N CYS A 237 -9.23 -7.74 -11.69
CA CYS A 237 -9.23 -7.11 -10.37
C CYS A 237 -9.96 -7.95 -9.31
N GLU A 238 -11.14 -8.50 -9.62
CA GLU A 238 -11.89 -9.39 -8.71
C GLU A 238 -11.08 -10.63 -8.31
N LYS A 239 -10.36 -11.25 -9.26
CA LYS A 239 -9.52 -12.44 -9.01
C LYS A 239 -8.31 -12.15 -8.12
N MET A 240 -7.93 -10.89 -7.96
CA MET A 240 -6.79 -10.50 -7.14
C MET A 240 -7.16 -10.32 -5.66
N ARG A 241 -8.44 -10.13 -5.31
CA ARG A 241 -8.86 -9.98 -3.91
C ARG A 241 -8.49 -11.20 -3.03
N PRO A 242 -8.75 -12.46 -3.43
CA PRO A 242 -8.35 -13.61 -2.63
C PRO A 242 -6.83 -13.71 -2.45
N THR A 243 -6.06 -13.29 -3.47
CA THR A 243 -4.60 -13.27 -3.41
C THR A 243 -4.10 -12.27 -2.37
N LEU A 244 -4.65 -11.05 -2.35
CA LEU A 244 -4.30 -10.04 -1.34
C LEU A 244 -4.74 -10.46 0.06
N PHE A 245 -5.92 -11.07 0.21
CA PHE A 245 -6.40 -11.56 1.50
C PHE A 245 -5.47 -12.65 2.06
N ARG A 246 -5.07 -13.61 1.24
CA ARG A 246 -4.10 -14.64 1.64
C ARG A 246 -2.74 -14.02 1.97
N LEU A 247 -2.25 -13.08 1.17
CA LEU A 247 -0.99 -12.38 1.45
C LEU A 247 -1.03 -11.63 2.79
N ALA A 248 -2.15 -10.97 3.12
CA ALA A 248 -2.34 -10.32 4.41
C ALA A 248 -2.35 -11.34 5.55
N SER A 249 -3.06 -12.46 5.39
CA SER A 249 -3.10 -13.54 6.39
C SER A 249 -1.74 -14.20 6.61
N ASP A 250 -0.90 -14.30 5.57
CA ASP A 250 0.44 -14.89 5.65
C ASP A 250 1.50 -13.90 6.18
N THR A 251 1.13 -12.62 6.39
CA THR A 251 2.02 -11.54 6.83
C THR A 251 1.67 -11.13 8.27
N GLU A 252 2.07 -11.96 9.23
CA GLU A 252 1.90 -11.71 10.67
C GLU A 252 3.15 -11.10 11.32
N ASP A 253 4.30 -11.19 10.64
CA ASP A 253 5.62 -10.84 11.17
C ASP A 253 6.10 -9.42 10.81
N ASN A 254 5.30 -8.64 10.05
CA ASN A 254 5.70 -7.31 9.58
C ASN A 254 4.49 -6.39 9.35
N ASP A 255 4.25 -5.46 10.29
CA ASP A 255 3.11 -4.54 10.25
C ASP A 255 3.16 -3.53 9.08
N GLU A 256 4.35 -3.09 8.68
CA GLU A 256 4.53 -2.16 7.55
C GLU A 256 4.14 -2.84 6.23
N ALA A 257 4.60 -4.08 6.04
CA ALA A 257 4.22 -4.92 4.92
C ALA A 257 2.72 -5.20 4.87
N LEU A 258 2.11 -5.46 6.02
CA LEU A 258 0.67 -5.68 6.13
C LEU A 258 -0.11 -4.42 5.72
N ALA A 259 0.33 -3.24 6.17
CA ALA A 259 -0.27 -1.96 5.79
C ALA A 259 -0.22 -1.72 4.27
N GLU A 260 0.91 -2.03 3.61
CA GLU A 260 1.02 -1.94 2.15
C GLU A 260 0.00 -2.83 1.42
N ILE A 261 -0.19 -4.07 1.89
CA ILE A 261 -1.14 -5.03 1.32
C ILE A 261 -2.58 -4.53 1.49
N LEU A 262 -2.93 -4.04 2.68
CA LEU A 262 -4.26 -3.50 2.97
C LEU A 262 -4.54 -2.26 2.12
N GLN A 263 -3.59 -1.34 1.99
CA GLN A 263 -3.73 -0.16 1.12
C GLN A 263 -3.95 -0.56 -0.36
N ALA A 264 -3.24 -1.57 -0.84
CA ALA A 264 -3.45 -2.11 -2.19
C ALA A 264 -4.86 -2.72 -2.34
N ASN A 265 -5.34 -3.42 -1.31
CA ASN A 265 -6.69 -4.00 -1.28
C ASN A 265 -7.77 -2.91 -1.27
N ASP A 266 -7.60 -1.86 -0.49
CA ASP A 266 -8.53 -0.73 -0.44
C ASP A 266 -8.63 -0.04 -1.82
N SER A 267 -7.49 0.18 -2.47
CA SER A 267 -7.42 0.77 -3.82
C SER A 267 -8.10 -0.13 -4.86
N LEU A 268 -7.85 -1.45 -4.79
CA LEU A 268 -8.49 -2.44 -5.64
C LEU A 268 -10.01 -2.49 -5.43
N THR A 269 -10.45 -2.45 -4.19
CA THR A 269 -11.86 -2.44 -3.82
C THR A 269 -12.53 -1.15 -4.31
N HIS A 270 -11.85 -0.01 -4.18
CA HIS A 270 -12.34 1.27 -4.67
C HIS A 270 -12.57 1.26 -6.19
N VAL A 271 -11.60 0.83 -7.01
CA VAL A 271 -11.77 0.82 -8.48
C VAL A 271 -12.80 -0.21 -8.94
N ILE A 272 -12.92 -1.34 -8.24
CA ILE A 272 -13.98 -2.32 -8.49
C ILE A 272 -15.34 -1.67 -8.23
N ASN A 273 -15.47 -0.93 -7.15
CA ASN A 273 -16.72 -0.24 -6.82
C ASN A 273 -17.03 0.87 -7.83
N LEU A 274 -16.02 1.60 -8.31
CA LEU A 274 -16.19 2.58 -9.40
C LEU A 274 -16.68 1.91 -10.68
N TYR A 275 -16.08 0.80 -11.10
CA TYR A 275 -16.56 0.04 -12.25
C TYR A 275 -18.00 -0.46 -12.05
N LYS A 276 -18.29 -1.01 -10.87
CA LYS A 276 -19.63 -1.47 -10.49
C LYS A 276 -20.66 -0.34 -10.56
N GLN A 277 -20.28 0.85 -10.11
CA GLN A 277 -21.13 2.04 -10.13
C GLN A 277 -21.32 2.60 -11.55
N GLN A 278 -20.24 2.82 -12.30
CA GLN A 278 -20.27 3.49 -13.61
C GLN A 278 -20.70 2.58 -14.77
N VAL A 279 -20.38 1.28 -14.70
CA VAL A 279 -20.60 0.34 -15.81
C VAL A 279 -21.74 -0.64 -15.53
N LYS A 280 -21.85 -1.15 -14.29
CA LYS A 280 -22.92 -2.09 -13.91
C LYS A 280 -24.14 -1.44 -13.23
N GLY A 281 -24.01 -0.19 -12.74
CA GLY A 281 -25.06 0.48 -11.96
C GLY A 281 -25.30 -0.11 -10.55
N GLU A 282 -24.35 -0.88 -9.99
CA GLU A 282 -24.43 -1.45 -8.64
C GLU A 282 -24.05 -0.39 -7.58
N ILE A 283 -24.87 -0.21 -6.54
CA ILE A 283 -24.54 0.64 -5.38
C ILE A 283 -23.56 -0.12 -4.47
N VAL A 284 -22.34 0.40 -4.29
CA VAL A 284 -21.38 -0.15 -3.32
C VAL A 284 -20.89 0.93 -2.35
N ASN A 285 -20.98 0.64 -1.04
CA ASN A 285 -20.46 1.43 0.08
C ASN A 285 -20.96 2.88 0.24
N GLY A 286 -22.26 3.13 0.04
CA GLY A 286 -22.96 4.28 0.65
C GLY A 286 -22.45 5.69 0.31
N ASN A 287 -21.49 5.84 -0.61
CA ASN A 287 -20.95 7.13 -1.02
C ASN A 287 -21.55 7.57 -2.35
N SER A 288 -22.23 8.71 -2.28
CA SER A 288 -23.04 9.33 -3.29
C SER A 288 -22.21 9.96 -4.40
N THR A 289 -22.31 9.45 -5.63
CA THR A 289 -22.20 10.26 -6.85
C THR A 289 -23.09 9.66 -7.94
N LEU A 290 -24.00 10.50 -8.41
CA LEU A 290 -24.97 10.24 -9.47
C LEU A 290 -24.22 10.10 -10.81
N ASN A 291 -24.50 9.06 -11.60
CA ASN A 291 -24.84 9.20 -13.04
C ASN A 291 -25.13 7.87 -13.77
N LEU A 292 -26.14 7.99 -14.64
CA LEU A 292 -26.52 7.21 -15.84
C LEU A 292 -27.12 5.79 -15.69
N CYS A 293 -28.46 5.74 -15.82
CA CYS A 293 -29.23 4.54 -16.15
C CYS A 293 -29.31 4.39 -17.69
N ASP A 294 -29.12 3.16 -18.19
CA ASP A 294 -29.37 2.78 -19.59
C ASP A 294 -30.70 2.00 -19.74
N GLU A 295 -31.30 2.09 -20.92
CA GLU A 295 -32.74 1.99 -21.22
C GLU A 295 -33.48 0.64 -21.05
N THR A 296 -32.92 -0.43 -20.46
CA THR A 296 -33.62 -1.75 -20.50
C THR A 296 -33.73 -2.55 -19.22
N ASP A 297 -33.22 -2.09 -18.09
CA ASP A 297 -33.47 -2.75 -16.80
C ASP A 297 -33.97 -1.77 -15.74
N LEU A 298 -35.30 -1.68 -15.63
CA LEU A 298 -35.99 -0.96 -14.56
C LEU A 298 -35.86 -1.74 -13.22
N SER A 299 -34.70 -2.28 -12.86
CA SER A 299 -34.38 -2.64 -11.48
C SER A 299 -33.70 -1.44 -10.85
N VAL A 300 -34.48 -0.39 -10.62
CA VAL A 300 -33.96 0.83 -10.01
C VAL A 300 -33.45 0.46 -8.62
N CYS A 301 -32.13 0.58 -8.46
CA CYS A 301 -31.46 0.71 -7.20
C CYS A 301 -31.90 2.05 -6.60
N LEU A 302 -33.10 2.07 -6.02
CA LEU A 302 -33.52 3.15 -5.13
C LEU A 302 -32.73 2.93 -3.83
N SER A 303 -31.80 3.83 -3.51
CA SER A 303 -31.53 4.10 -2.09
C SER A 303 -32.85 4.35 -1.39
N VAL A 304 -32.98 3.92 -0.12
CA VAL A 304 -34.21 4.01 0.71
C VAL A 304 -35.04 5.22 0.26
N PRO A 305 -36.18 5.01 -0.43
CA PRO A 305 -36.87 6.14 -1.04
C PRO A 305 -37.25 7.09 0.08
N SER A 306 -36.81 8.36 -0.03
CA SER A 306 -37.19 9.38 0.94
C SER A 306 -38.73 9.41 0.98
N PRO A 307 -39.37 9.09 2.12
CA PRO A 307 -40.82 9.11 2.19
C PRO A 307 -41.29 10.53 1.86
N GLY A 308 -42.24 10.64 0.93
CA GLY A 308 -42.85 11.91 0.55
C GLY A 308 -43.63 12.52 1.71
N SER A 309 -44.07 13.77 1.52
CA SER A 309 -44.86 14.48 2.54
C SER A 309 -46.32 14.03 2.63
N LEU A 310 -46.73 13.12 1.73
CA LEU A 310 -48.10 12.61 1.63
C LEU A 310 -48.40 11.57 2.71
N LEU A 311 -49.65 11.59 3.20
CA LEU A 311 -50.15 10.57 4.10
C LEU A 311 -50.23 9.21 3.39
N PRO A 312 -49.90 8.11 4.08
CA PRO A 312 -50.02 6.77 3.51
C PRO A 312 -51.47 6.43 3.18
N VAL A 313 -51.66 5.75 2.05
CA VAL A 313 -52.98 5.27 1.61
C VAL A 313 -53.19 3.85 2.11
N THR A 314 -54.33 3.60 2.73
CA THR A 314 -54.71 2.24 3.15
C THR A 314 -55.29 1.49 1.96
N VAL A 315 -54.57 0.46 1.53
CA VAL A 315 -54.92 -0.40 0.38
C VAL A 315 -55.81 -1.55 0.81
N PHE A 316 -55.52 -2.11 1.98
CA PHE A 316 -56.26 -3.19 2.59
C PHE A 316 -56.18 -3.06 4.11
N ASP A 317 -57.29 -3.28 4.80
CA ASP A 317 -57.34 -3.39 6.26
C ASP A 317 -58.41 -4.44 6.61
N GLY A 318 -57.97 -5.67 6.81
CA GLY A 318 -58.84 -6.82 7.01
C GLY A 318 -58.07 -7.97 7.65
N HIS A 319 -58.77 -8.84 8.37
CA HIS A 319 -58.15 -9.99 9.05
C HIS A 319 -56.95 -9.61 9.95
N SER A 320 -56.94 -8.42 10.57
CA SER A 320 -55.80 -7.91 11.36
C SER A 320 -54.49 -7.74 10.57
N LEU A 321 -54.56 -7.72 9.24
CA LEU A 321 -53.47 -7.40 8.32
C LEU A 321 -53.81 -6.07 7.64
N ARG A 322 -52.88 -5.11 7.71
CA ARG A 322 -53.01 -3.80 7.08
C ARG A 322 -51.93 -3.61 6.03
N VAL A 323 -52.32 -3.19 4.84
CA VAL A 323 -51.42 -2.85 3.73
C VAL A 323 -51.51 -1.36 3.44
N LEU A 324 -50.38 -0.68 3.54
CA LEU A 324 -50.25 0.76 3.35
C LEU A 324 -49.34 1.07 2.16
N PHE A 325 -49.71 2.05 1.37
CA PHE A 325 -48.87 2.62 0.32
C PHE A 325 -48.30 3.95 0.80
N HIS A 326 -46.97 4.06 0.80
CA HIS A 326 -46.26 5.31 0.98
C HIS A 326 -45.69 5.74 -0.37
N PHE A 327 -45.85 7.01 -0.73
CA PHE A 327 -45.33 7.55 -1.97
C PHE A 327 -43.97 8.19 -1.70
N ALA A 328 -42.95 7.82 -2.48
CA ALA A 328 -41.65 8.44 -2.34
C ALA A 328 -41.68 9.87 -2.88
N ARG A 329 -40.86 10.74 -2.27
CA ARG A 329 -40.68 12.14 -2.70
C ARG A 329 -40.14 12.24 -4.13
N ASP A 330 -39.10 11.46 -4.40
CA ASP A 330 -38.28 11.56 -5.59
C ASP A 330 -38.62 10.43 -6.59
N SER A 331 -38.69 10.78 -7.87
CA SER A 331 -38.75 9.82 -8.97
C SER A 331 -37.34 9.38 -9.36
N PRO A 332 -37.18 8.20 -9.99
CA PRO A 332 -35.87 7.77 -10.49
C PRO A 332 -35.25 8.85 -11.39
N PRO A 333 -33.96 9.20 -11.24
CA PRO A 333 -33.34 10.36 -11.90
C PRO A 333 -33.46 10.36 -13.43
N CYS A 334 -33.55 9.18 -14.05
CA CYS A 334 -33.65 9.00 -15.50
C CYS A 334 -35.09 8.78 -15.99
N ARG A 335 -36.09 8.70 -15.10
CA ARG A 335 -37.50 8.42 -15.41
C ARG A 335 -38.44 9.26 -14.53
N PRO A 336 -38.66 10.54 -14.88
CA PRO A 336 -39.58 11.42 -14.14
C PRO A 336 -41.06 10.99 -14.28
N ASP A 337 -41.35 10.11 -15.24
CA ASP A 337 -42.65 9.49 -15.48
C ASP A 337 -42.91 8.25 -14.60
N VAL A 338 -41.99 7.92 -13.66
CA VAL A 338 -42.11 6.78 -12.76
C VAL A 338 -42.40 7.24 -11.33
N LEU A 339 -43.47 6.69 -10.74
CA LEU A 339 -43.79 6.79 -9.33
C LEU A 339 -43.20 5.61 -8.57
N VAL A 340 -42.59 5.91 -7.43
CA VAL A 340 -42.10 4.91 -6.48
C VAL A 340 -43.06 4.81 -5.31
N VAL A 341 -43.56 3.59 -5.07
CA VAL A 341 -44.48 3.28 -3.99
C VAL A 341 -43.83 2.26 -3.06
N ILE A 342 -43.76 2.58 -1.77
CA ILE A 342 -43.32 1.67 -0.71
C ILE A 342 -44.58 1.03 -0.11
N ILE A 343 -44.76 -0.25 -0.36
CA ILE A 343 -45.80 -1.06 0.23
C ILE A 343 -45.32 -1.50 1.62
N SER A 344 -46.11 -1.25 2.66
CA SER A 344 -45.84 -1.69 4.03
C SER A 344 -47.00 -2.55 4.53
N MET A 345 -46.70 -3.78 4.93
CA MET A 345 -47.67 -4.75 5.42
C MET A 345 -47.40 -5.01 6.89
N LEU A 346 -48.40 -4.78 7.73
CA LEU A 346 -48.32 -4.83 9.19
C LEU A 346 -49.41 -5.76 9.71
N SER A 347 -49.10 -6.60 10.71
CA SER A 347 -50.09 -7.46 11.34
C SER A 347 -50.23 -7.16 12.83
N SER A 348 -51.48 -7.10 13.29
CA SER A 348 -51.87 -7.08 14.70
C SER A 348 -52.49 -8.40 15.17
N ALA A 349 -52.38 -9.47 14.36
CA ALA A 349 -52.95 -10.78 14.68
C ALA A 349 -52.17 -11.47 15.83
N PRO A 350 -52.85 -12.22 16.71
CA PRO A 350 -52.19 -13.00 17.77
C PRO A 350 -51.48 -14.26 17.26
N VAL A 351 -51.54 -14.53 15.95
CA VAL A 351 -50.93 -15.67 15.25
C VAL A 351 -50.07 -15.16 14.09
N PRO A 352 -49.03 -15.89 13.67
CA PRO A 352 -48.20 -15.48 12.55
C PRO A 352 -48.98 -15.49 11.23
N VAL A 353 -48.60 -14.59 10.33
CA VAL A 353 -49.10 -14.51 8.95
C VAL A 353 -47.98 -14.96 8.03
N THR A 354 -48.23 -15.94 7.17
CA THR A 354 -47.23 -16.55 6.27
C THR A 354 -47.71 -16.53 4.83
N ASN A 355 -46.83 -16.87 3.89
CA ASN A 355 -47.12 -16.91 2.44
C ASN A 355 -47.70 -15.59 1.91
N ILE A 356 -47.26 -14.46 2.48
CA ILE A 356 -47.71 -13.14 2.06
C ILE A 356 -47.21 -12.88 0.64
N ASN A 357 -48.12 -12.72 -0.29
CA ASN A 357 -47.83 -12.43 -1.68
C ASN A 357 -48.81 -11.37 -2.21
N PHE A 358 -48.25 -10.22 -2.58
CA PHE A 358 -48.95 -9.10 -3.17
C PHE A 358 -48.63 -9.00 -4.65
N GLN A 359 -49.67 -8.94 -5.46
CA GLN A 359 -49.58 -8.79 -6.90
C GLN A 359 -50.42 -7.60 -7.35
N THR A 360 -49.99 -6.95 -8.43
CA THR A 360 -50.74 -5.85 -9.03
C THR A 360 -50.65 -5.87 -10.54
N THR A 361 -51.71 -5.42 -11.18
CA THR A 361 -51.80 -5.23 -12.63
C THR A 361 -52.18 -3.79 -12.95
N ALA A 362 -51.59 -3.25 -14.01
CA ALA A 362 -51.84 -1.90 -14.51
C ALA A 362 -52.57 -1.93 -15.88
N PRO A 363 -53.22 -0.82 -16.27
CA PRO A 363 -53.78 -0.65 -17.62
C PRO A 363 -52.69 -0.69 -18.69
N LYS A 364 -53.05 -0.92 -19.96
CA LYS A 364 -52.08 -1.04 -21.07
C LYS A 364 -51.24 0.22 -21.33
N SER A 365 -51.73 1.40 -20.94
CA SER A 365 -51.00 2.68 -21.04
C SER A 365 -49.93 2.85 -19.97
N MET A 366 -49.86 1.96 -18.98
CA MET A 366 -48.94 2.03 -17.86
C MET A 366 -48.15 0.72 -17.72
N ALA A 367 -46.96 0.81 -17.13
CA ALA A 367 -46.18 -0.37 -16.78
C ALA A 367 -45.97 -0.41 -15.27
N VAL A 368 -46.07 -1.61 -14.71
CA VAL A 368 -45.92 -1.84 -13.28
C VAL A 368 -44.88 -2.91 -13.04
N LYS A 369 -44.00 -2.68 -12.06
CA LYS A 369 -42.97 -3.63 -11.65
C LYS A 369 -42.88 -3.69 -10.13
N LEU A 370 -43.12 -4.87 -9.57
CA LEU A 370 -42.87 -5.17 -8.17
C LEU A 370 -41.43 -5.69 -8.01
N GLN A 371 -40.70 -5.13 -7.06
CA GLN A 371 -39.43 -5.71 -6.61
C GLN A 371 -39.70 -6.87 -5.61
N PRO A 372 -38.71 -7.74 -5.36
CA PRO A 372 -38.83 -8.75 -4.32
C PRO A 372 -39.19 -8.13 -2.96
N PRO A 373 -40.14 -8.70 -2.19
CA PRO A 373 -40.47 -8.20 -0.86
C PRO A 373 -39.35 -8.49 0.15
N SER A 374 -39.31 -7.73 1.26
CA SER A 374 -38.34 -7.94 2.34
C SER A 374 -38.52 -9.27 3.09
N GLY A 375 -39.71 -9.86 2.97
CA GLY A 375 -40.08 -11.15 3.55
C GLY A 375 -41.46 -11.56 3.08
N THR A 376 -41.87 -12.78 3.42
CA THR A 376 -43.20 -13.34 3.09
C THR A 376 -43.95 -13.77 4.34
N GLU A 377 -43.48 -13.36 5.51
CA GLU A 377 -44.03 -13.71 6.81
C GLU A 377 -43.99 -12.54 7.80
N LEU A 378 -44.97 -12.51 8.70
CA LEU A 378 -45.05 -11.60 9.83
C LEU A 378 -45.27 -12.43 11.10
N PRO A 379 -44.49 -12.18 12.17
CA PRO A 379 -44.68 -12.86 13.45
C PRO A 379 -46.02 -12.48 14.09
N ALA A 380 -46.47 -13.30 15.03
CA ALA A 380 -47.60 -12.95 15.90
C ALA A 380 -47.33 -11.62 16.62
N PHE A 381 -48.37 -10.80 16.74
CA PHE A 381 -48.28 -9.50 17.38
C PHE A 381 -47.82 -9.62 18.83
N ASN A 382 -46.74 -8.92 19.15
CA ASN A 382 -46.19 -8.86 20.50
C ASN A 382 -46.17 -7.40 20.97
N PRO A 383 -46.95 -7.03 22.00
CA PRO A 383 -47.05 -5.65 22.48
C PRO A 383 -45.74 -5.12 23.12
N ILE A 384 -44.77 -5.98 23.42
CA ILE A 384 -43.49 -5.62 24.02
C ILE A 384 -42.46 -5.23 22.96
N LEU A 385 -42.57 -5.79 21.75
CA LEU A 385 -41.60 -5.59 20.67
C LEU A 385 -42.12 -4.57 19.65
N PRO A 386 -41.22 -3.87 18.94
CA PRO A 386 -41.62 -3.06 17.80
C PRO A 386 -42.39 -3.90 16.76
N PRO A 387 -43.45 -3.36 16.14
CA PRO A 387 -44.21 -4.07 15.11
C PRO A 387 -43.31 -4.46 13.93
N ALA A 388 -43.33 -5.74 13.56
CA ALA A 388 -42.69 -6.21 12.34
C ALA A 388 -43.47 -5.75 11.11
N ALA A 389 -42.76 -5.49 10.01
CA ALA A 389 -43.35 -5.11 8.74
C ALA A 389 -42.69 -5.84 7.57
N VAL A 390 -43.51 -6.28 6.61
CA VAL A 390 -43.04 -6.70 5.30
C VAL A 390 -43.13 -5.48 4.38
N THR A 391 -42.03 -5.15 3.73
CA THR A 391 -41.95 -4.01 2.81
C THR A 391 -41.66 -4.49 1.39
N GLN A 392 -42.30 -3.87 0.41
CA GLN A 392 -42.09 -4.18 -1.01
C GLN A 392 -42.12 -2.90 -1.83
N ILE A 393 -41.21 -2.79 -2.81
CA ILE A 393 -41.15 -1.62 -3.69
C ILE A 393 -41.96 -1.89 -4.95
N LEU A 394 -42.83 -0.95 -5.29
CA LEU A 394 -43.65 -0.91 -6.49
C LEU A 394 -43.22 0.28 -7.35
N LEU A 395 -42.81 0.00 -8.58
CA LEU A 395 -42.50 0.99 -9.61
C LEU A 395 -43.67 1.08 -10.58
N LEU A 396 -44.20 2.27 -10.77
CA LEU A 396 -45.31 2.54 -11.68
C LEU A 396 -44.86 3.58 -12.72
N ALA A 397 -44.70 3.14 -13.97
CA ALA A 397 -44.42 4.02 -15.10
C ALA A 397 -45.73 4.48 -15.77
N ASN A 398 -45.89 5.80 -15.91
CA ASN A 398 -47.04 6.44 -16.52
C ASN A 398 -46.58 7.52 -17.51
N PRO A 399 -46.13 7.13 -18.72
CA PRO A 399 -45.59 8.05 -19.70
C PRO A 399 -46.62 9.07 -20.20
N ASP A 400 -47.90 8.66 -20.30
CA ASP A 400 -48.99 9.47 -20.83
C ASP A 400 -49.67 10.36 -19.77
N LYS A 401 -49.22 10.27 -18.51
CA LYS A 401 -49.76 11.03 -17.35
C LYS A 401 -51.27 10.86 -17.15
N GLU A 402 -51.80 9.67 -17.42
CA GLU A 402 -53.21 9.36 -17.24
C GLU A 402 -53.56 9.13 -15.75
N LYS A 403 -54.86 9.17 -15.41
CA LYS A 403 -55.33 8.83 -14.05
C LYS A 403 -54.97 7.38 -13.73
N VAL A 404 -54.25 7.16 -12.65
CA VAL A 404 -53.81 5.82 -12.23
C VAL A 404 -54.98 5.01 -11.68
N GLN A 405 -55.17 3.81 -12.22
CA GLN A 405 -56.10 2.80 -11.72
C GLN A 405 -55.42 1.43 -11.75
N LEU A 406 -55.03 0.91 -10.60
CA LEU A 406 -54.43 -0.43 -10.48
C LEU A 406 -55.45 -1.43 -9.92
N GLN A 407 -55.23 -2.70 -10.22
CA GLN A 407 -55.88 -3.80 -9.50
C GLN A 407 -54.83 -4.54 -8.69
N TYR A 408 -55.17 -4.95 -7.48
CA TYR A 408 -54.30 -5.78 -6.65
C TYR A 408 -54.95 -7.12 -6.32
N THR A 409 -54.11 -8.10 -6.02
CA THR A 409 -54.48 -9.36 -5.39
C THR A 409 -53.48 -9.64 -4.27
N LEU A 410 -54.00 -9.85 -3.07
CA LEU A 410 -53.26 -10.15 -1.86
C LEU A 410 -53.62 -11.56 -1.40
N THR A 411 -52.61 -12.40 -1.23
CA THR A 411 -52.76 -13.77 -0.71
C THR A 411 -51.90 -13.92 0.55
N PHE A 412 -52.44 -14.56 1.58
CA PHE A 412 -51.73 -14.85 2.82
C PHE A 412 -52.39 -16.00 3.59
N THR A 413 -51.62 -16.65 4.45
CA THR A 413 -52.09 -17.69 5.37
C THR A 413 -52.00 -17.19 6.79
N MET A 414 -53.09 -17.25 7.56
CA MET A 414 -53.13 -16.87 8.97
C MET A 414 -53.53 -18.09 9.81
N GLY A 415 -52.59 -18.63 10.58
CA GLY A 415 -52.75 -19.96 11.18
C GLY A 415 -52.91 -21.02 10.09
N ASP A 416 -54.05 -21.72 10.07
CA ASP A 416 -54.37 -22.76 9.07
C ASP A 416 -55.32 -22.28 7.96
N GLN A 417 -55.70 -20.99 7.95
CA GLN A 417 -56.64 -20.44 6.96
C GLN A 417 -55.92 -19.63 5.90
N GLU A 418 -56.20 -19.94 4.63
CA GLU A 418 -55.73 -19.18 3.48
C GLU A 418 -56.75 -18.11 3.09
N HIS A 419 -56.28 -16.89 2.87
CA HIS A 419 -57.08 -15.73 2.47
C HIS A 419 -56.59 -15.21 1.11
N SER A 420 -57.53 -14.81 0.26
CA SER A 420 -57.27 -14.22 -1.05
C SER A 420 -58.21 -13.04 -1.27
N GLU A 421 -57.65 -11.85 -1.35
CA GLU A 421 -58.37 -10.58 -1.40
C GLU A 421 -57.94 -9.79 -2.65
N SER A 422 -58.91 -9.22 -3.37
CA SER A 422 -58.64 -8.43 -4.57
C SER A 422 -59.43 -7.13 -4.55
N GLY A 423 -58.84 -6.06 -5.09
CA GLY A 423 -59.48 -4.75 -5.11
C GLY A 423 -58.88 -3.78 -6.12
N GLY A 424 -59.59 -2.67 -6.34
CA GLY A 424 -59.12 -1.56 -7.17
C GLY A 424 -58.41 -0.48 -6.35
N LEU A 425 -57.40 0.15 -6.93
CA LEU A 425 -56.60 1.22 -6.34
C LEU A 425 -56.68 2.46 -7.22
N GLU A 426 -57.28 3.53 -6.71
CA GLU A 426 -57.40 4.81 -7.43
C GLU A 426 -56.76 5.99 -6.69
N GLN A 427 -56.37 5.81 -5.43
CA GLN A 427 -55.87 6.89 -4.57
C GLN A 427 -54.36 7.09 -4.75
N PHE A 428 -53.97 7.63 -5.90
CA PHE A 428 -52.58 7.98 -6.23
C PHE A 428 -52.37 9.49 -6.32
N PRO A 429 -51.16 10.00 -6.05
CA PRO A 429 -50.83 11.40 -6.28
C PRO A 429 -50.96 11.75 -7.77
N PRO A 430 -51.35 13.00 -8.11
CA PRO A 430 -51.44 13.45 -9.49
C PRO A 430 -50.11 13.23 -10.25
N PRO A 431 -50.12 12.68 -11.48
CA PRO A 431 -48.91 12.43 -12.27
C PRO A 431 -48.02 13.65 -12.48
N GLU A 432 -48.59 14.85 -12.46
CA GLU A 432 -47.85 16.12 -12.61
C GLU A 432 -46.95 16.43 -11.42
N LYS A 433 -47.20 15.82 -10.26
CA LYS A 433 -46.44 16.03 -9.02
C LYS A 433 -45.36 14.97 -8.78
N TRP A 434 -45.27 13.95 -9.65
CA TRP A 434 -44.26 12.89 -9.49
C TRP A 434 -42.86 13.50 -9.61
N GLY A 435 -41.97 13.08 -8.69
CA GLY A 435 -40.63 13.66 -8.55
C GLY A 435 -40.53 14.86 -7.60
N ASN A 436 -41.64 15.29 -6.99
CA ASN A 436 -41.67 16.32 -5.95
C ASN A 436 -42.86 16.15 -4.97
N LEU A 437 -42.92 15.00 -4.29
CA LEU A 437 -44.03 14.62 -3.37
C LEU A 437 -43.75 14.82 -1.87
#